data_AF-A0A6V7XD68-F1
#
_entry.id   AF-A0A6V7XD68-F1
#
_cell.length_a   1.000
_cell.length_b   1.000
_cell.length_c   1.000
_cell.angle_alpha   90.00
_cell.angle_beta   90.00
_cell.angle_gamma   90.00
#
_symmetry.space_group_name_H-M   'P 1'
#
loop_
_entity.id
_entity.type
_entity.pdbx_description
1 polymer ?
#
loop_
_entity_poly.entity_id
_entity_poly.type
_entity_poly.pdbx_seq_one_letter_code
_entity_poly.pdbx_strand_id
1 'polypeptide(L)'
;MFSSTFIFRQSRTTLLDFCRFKSALTPHILPKTKLNDEVILSKSNNRYTVTALPGDGIGPEMLAHVKRIFSSSNIPVDFNDVELNSKDPLDEELEKVVNAIHKTGAALKGNIETKFDNPDFKSRNMELRRRLDLYANVLHCVSVPTIHSRHKDLDLVLIRENTEGNIVDLNMNR
;
A
#
# COMPACT_ATOMS: atom_id res chain seq x y z
N MET A 1 18.79 6.49 -52.01
CA MET A 1 20.06 7.23 -52.23
C MET A 1 19.84 8.62 -51.67
N PHE A 2 20.37 9.07 -50.54
CA PHE A 2 21.72 9.00 -49.96
C PHE A 2 21.59 8.62 -48.47
N SER A 3 22.15 7.51 -47.95
CA SER A 3 23.53 7.27 -47.49
C SER A 3 24.15 8.37 -46.62
N SER A 4 24.18 8.11 -45.31
CA SER A 4 25.26 8.57 -44.42
C SER A 4 25.36 7.62 -43.23
N THR A 5 26.29 6.68 -43.33
CA THR A 5 26.82 5.85 -42.24
C THR A 5 27.79 6.69 -41.41
N PHE A 6 27.57 6.76 -40.10
CA PHE A 6 28.60 7.20 -39.14
C PHE A 6 28.91 6.06 -38.19
N ILE A 7 30.16 5.57 -38.23
CA ILE A 7 30.75 4.70 -37.22
C ILE A 7 31.74 5.56 -36.45
N PHE A 8 31.58 5.65 -35.13
CA PHE A 8 32.69 5.97 -34.23
C PHE A 8 32.61 5.14 -32.94
N ARG A 9 33.55 4.19 -32.88
CA ARG A 9 34.39 3.76 -31.74
C ARG A 9 33.74 3.72 -30.34
N GLN A 10 33.56 2.50 -29.87
CA GLN A 10 33.33 2.12 -28.47
C GLN A 10 34.37 2.77 -27.54
N SER A 11 33.93 3.63 -26.61
CA SER A 11 34.63 3.85 -25.33
C SER A 11 33.66 3.52 -24.20
N ARG A 12 34.06 2.54 -23.39
CA ARG A 12 33.38 2.12 -22.17
C ARG A 12 33.25 3.30 -21.20
N THR A 13 32.03 3.73 -20.94
CA THR A 13 31.64 4.36 -19.67
C THR A 13 30.13 4.17 -19.46
N THR A 14 29.81 3.20 -18.59
CA THR A 14 28.59 3.05 -17.77
C THR A 14 27.25 3.55 -18.33
N LEU A 15 26.44 2.59 -18.77
CA LEU A 15 24.98 2.64 -18.83
C LEU A 15 24.38 2.97 -17.45
N LEU A 16 24.28 4.25 -17.07
CA LEU A 16 23.54 4.68 -15.88
C LEU A 16 22.68 5.94 -16.09
N ASP A 17 22.41 6.35 -17.33
CA ASP A 17 21.63 7.58 -17.60
C ASP A 17 20.25 7.35 -18.25
N PHE A 18 19.71 6.12 -18.24
CA PHE A 18 18.42 5.83 -18.89
C PHE A 18 17.21 5.58 -17.97
N CYS A 19 17.32 5.77 -16.65
CA CYS A 19 16.16 5.69 -15.75
C CYS A 19 16.25 6.71 -14.59
N ARG A 20 16.38 8.00 -14.91
CA ARG A 20 15.89 9.06 -14.03
C ARG A 20 14.59 9.61 -14.61
N PHE A 21 13.54 8.78 -14.56
CA PHE A 21 12.22 9.34 -14.38
C PHE A 21 12.28 10.02 -13.00
N LYS A 22 12.49 11.35 -12.97
CA LYS A 22 12.26 12.11 -11.74
C LYS A 22 10.79 11.87 -11.43
N SER A 23 10.49 10.94 -10.54
CA SER A 23 9.17 10.87 -9.94
C SER A 23 8.95 12.24 -9.30
N ALA A 24 8.08 13.05 -9.90
CA ALA A 24 7.65 14.33 -9.33
C ALA A 24 7.00 14.13 -7.94
N LEU A 25 6.70 12.89 -7.59
CA LEU A 25 6.27 12.43 -6.28
C LEU A 25 7.52 11.98 -5.51
N THR A 26 8.21 12.91 -4.84
CA THR A 26 9.02 12.52 -3.69
C THR A 26 8.04 12.15 -2.59
N PRO A 27 8.02 10.90 -2.09
CA PRO A 27 7.18 10.59 -0.93
C PRO A 27 7.61 11.52 0.21
N HIS A 28 6.66 12.15 0.89
CA HIS A 28 6.98 12.94 2.06
C HIS A 28 7.65 12.03 3.08
N ILE A 29 8.91 12.33 3.43
CA ILE A 29 9.63 11.61 4.47
C ILE A 29 9.05 12.09 5.80
N LEU A 30 8.25 11.25 6.45
CA LEU A 30 7.79 11.54 7.81
C LEU A 30 9.02 11.59 8.74
N PRO A 31 9.07 12.53 9.70
CA PRO A 31 10.11 12.52 10.72
C PRO A 31 10.10 11.16 11.43
N LYS A 32 11.28 10.52 11.50
CA LYS A 32 11.42 9.24 12.18
C LYS A 32 11.25 9.45 13.69
N THR A 33 10.03 9.33 14.18
CA THR A 33 9.79 9.19 15.62
C THR A 33 10.40 7.86 16.04
N LYS A 34 11.22 7.86 17.10
CA LYS A 34 11.63 6.63 17.77
C LYS A 34 10.36 6.00 18.34
N LEU A 35 9.72 5.11 17.59
CA LEU A 35 8.66 4.26 18.10
C LEU A 35 9.32 3.32 19.10
N ASN A 36 8.87 3.40 20.36
CA ASN A 36 9.42 2.62 21.47
C ASN A 36 8.94 1.16 21.47
N ASP A 37 8.14 0.76 20.48
CA ASP A 37 7.80 -0.64 20.20
C ASP A 37 8.51 -1.04 18.89
N GLU A 38 9.45 -1.98 18.98
CA GLU A 38 10.11 -2.54 17.80
C GLU A 38 9.07 -3.29 16.96
N VAL A 39 8.54 -2.65 15.91
CA VAL A 39 7.84 -3.39 14.85
C VAL A 39 8.88 -4.27 14.16
N ILE A 40 8.98 -5.52 14.61
CA ILE A 40 9.90 -6.50 14.03
C ILE A 40 9.36 -6.90 12.66
N LEU A 41 9.89 -6.29 11.60
CA LEU A 41 9.61 -6.71 10.24
C LEU A 41 10.19 -8.10 10.01
N SER A 42 9.37 -9.03 9.54
CA SER A 42 9.84 -10.37 9.24
C SER A 42 10.89 -10.33 8.12
N LYS A 43 12.09 -10.84 8.44
CA LYS A 43 13.22 -10.83 7.52
C LYS A 43 13.80 -12.23 7.38
N SER A 44 13.76 -12.77 6.18
CA SER A 44 14.33 -14.08 5.82
C SER A 44 15.34 -13.91 4.69
N ASN A 45 16.55 -14.44 4.83
CA ASN A 45 17.59 -14.38 3.79
C ASN A 45 17.85 -12.97 3.22
N ASN A 46 17.89 -11.97 4.10
CA ASN A 46 18.06 -10.55 3.74
C ASN A 46 16.92 -9.94 2.89
N ARG A 47 15.75 -10.58 2.85
CA ARG A 47 14.53 -10.10 2.20
C ARG A 47 13.43 -9.93 3.24
N TYR A 48 12.59 -8.92 3.07
CA TYR A 48 11.44 -8.66 3.93
C TYR A 48 10.24 -9.43 3.45
N THR A 49 9.53 -10.13 4.35
CA THR A 49 8.23 -10.70 3.99
C THR A 49 7.12 -9.72 4.37
N VAL A 50 6.23 -9.43 3.42
CA VAL A 50 5.10 -8.50 3.57
C VAL A 50 3.81 -9.25 3.26
N THR A 51 2.80 -9.11 4.12
CA THR A 51 1.49 -9.72 3.88
C THR A 51 0.79 -8.98 2.74
N ALA A 52 0.23 -9.69 1.77
CA ALA A 52 -0.47 -9.11 0.65
C ALA A 52 -1.92 -9.60 0.64
N LEU A 53 -2.86 -8.65 0.66
CA LEU A 53 -4.30 -8.89 0.71
C LEU A 53 -4.90 -8.40 -0.61
N PRO A 54 -5.22 -9.29 -1.56
CA PRO A 54 -5.78 -8.90 -2.85
C PRO A 54 -7.10 -8.13 -2.72
N GLY A 55 -7.97 -8.56 -1.81
CA GLY A 55 -9.30 -7.99 -1.64
C GLY A 55 -10.24 -8.27 -2.83
N ASP A 56 -11.30 -7.47 -2.93
CA ASP A 56 -12.35 -7.58 -3.94
C ASP A 56 -12.13 -6.64 -5.15
N GLY A 57 -13.00 -6.77 -6.15
CA GLY A 57 -13.04 -5.91 -7.33
C GLY A 57 -11.73 -5.98 -8.12
N ILE A 58 -11.14 -4.81 -8.41
CA ILE A 58 -9.88 -4.70 -9.18
C ILE A 58 -8.62 -4.99 -8.36
N GLY A 59 -8.77 -5.31 -7.07
CA GLY A 59 -7.67 -5.48 -6.12
C GLY A 59 -6.64 -6.54 -6.55
N PRO A 60 -7.06 -7.76 -6.94
CA PRO A 60 -6.15 -8.82 -7.38
C PRO A 60 -5.28 -8.44 -8.59
N GLU A 61 -5.84 -7.75 -9.60
CA GLU A 61 -5.07 -7.35 -10.78
C GLU A 61 -4.04 -6.28 -10.42
N MET A 62 -4.43 -5.28 -9.63
CA MET A 62 -3.53 -4.22 -9.19
C MET A 62 -2.38 -4.76 -8.34
N LEU A 63 -2.67 -5.68 -7.42
CA LEU A 63 -1.65 -6.31 -6.59
C LEU A 63 -0.69 -7.18 -7.41
N ALA A 64 -1.19 -7.89 -8.43
CA ALA A 64 -0.35 -8.64 -9.36
C ALA A 64 0.62 -7.72 -10.13
N HIS A 65 0.16 -6.53 -10.54
CA HIS A 65 1.03 -5.54 -11.16
C HIS A 65 2.11 -5.02 -10.21
N VAL A 66 1.76 -4.75 -8.95
CA VAL A 66 2.74 -4.35 -7.93
C VAL A 66 3.82 -5.42 -7.75
N LYS A 67 3.42 -6.68 -7.59
CA LYS A 67 4.37 -7.81 -7.49
C LYS A 67 5.29 -7.88 -8.71
N ARG A 68 4.74 -7.76 -9.91
CA ARG A 68 5.52 -7.80 -11.16
C ARG A 68 6.56 -6.68 -11.20
N ILE A 69 6.20 -5.46 -10.79
CA ILE A 69 7.13 -4.32 -10.72
C ILE A 69 8.23 -4.62 -9.69
N PHE A 70 7.86 -5.09 -8.49
CA PHE A 70 8.82 -5.40 -7.43
C PHE A 70 9.82 -6.49 -7.82
N SER A 71 9.35 -7.55 -8.49
CA SER A 71 10.21 -8.61 -9.04
C SER A 71 11.11 -8.07 -10.15
N SER A 72 10.59 -7.24 -11.06
CA SER A 72 11.38 -6.67 -12.15
C SER A 72 12.44 -5.68 -11.67
N SER A 73 12.18 -5.01 -10.54
CA SER A 73 13.10 -4.05 -9.92
C SER A 73 14.06 -4.69 -8.90
N ASN A 74 14.04 -6.03 -8.74
CA ASN A 74 14.87 -6.76 -7.77
C ASN A 74 14.79 -6.21 -6.33
N ILE A 75 13.59 -5.78 -5.92
CA ILE A 75 13.37 -5.27 -4.56
C ILE A 75 13.44 -6.46 -3.58
N PRO A 76 14.12 -6.33 -2.42
CA PRO A 76 14.25 -7.39 -1.42
C PRO A 76 12.97 -7.56 -0.59
N VAL A 77 11.84 -7.76 -1.25
CA VAL A 77 10.52 -7.96 -0.63
C VAL A 77 9.86 -9.19 -1.24
N ASP A 78 9.41 -10.09 -0.37
CA ASP A 78 8.63 -11.27 -0.69
C ASP A 78 7.20 -11.07 -0.19
N PHE A 79 6.22 -11.39 -1.03
CA PHE A 79 4.81 -11.21 -0.70
C PHE A 79 4.21 -12.52 -0.21
N ASN A 80 3.57 -12.50 0.95
CA ASN A 80 2.78 -13.60 1.49
C ASN A 80 1.30 -13.31 1.25
N ASP A 81 0.70 -14.00 0.28
CA ASP A 81 -0.70 -13.80 -0.09
C ASP A 81 -1.65 -14.40 0.95
N VAL A 82 -2.57 -13.58 1.43
CA VAL A 82 -3.65 -13.99 2.32
C VAL A 82 -4.96 -13.46 1.74
N GLU A 83 -5.90 -14.36 1.50
CA GLU A 83 -7.21 -14.01 0.97
C GLU A 83 -8.13 -13.52 2.08
N LEU A 84 -8.87 -12.45 1.79
CA LEU A 84 -9.93 -11.91 2.63
C LEU A 84 -10.90 -11.16 1.73
N ASN A 85 -12.06 -11.76 1.47
CA ASN A 85 -13.06 -11.18 0.58
C ASN A 85 -14.30 -10.74 1.36
N SER A 86 -15.08 -9.86 0.74
CA SER A 86 -16.39 -9.40 1.26
C SER A 86 -17.42 -10.52 1.45
N LYS A 87 -17.23 -11.65 0.75
CA LYS A 87 -18.14 -12.80 0.74
C LYS A 87 -17.94 -13.75 1.89
N ASP A 88 -16.78 -13.71 2.53
CA ASP A 88 -16.39 -14.68 3.54
C ASP A 88 -16.94 -14.26 4.90
N PRO A 89 -17.97 -14.95 5.43
CA PRO A 89 -18.65 -14.53 6.66
C PRO A 89 -17.87 -14.93 7.91
N LEU A 90 -16.78 -15.69 7.77
CA LEU A 90 -16.09 -16.33 8.88
C LEU A 90 -15.10 -15.35 9.55
N ASP A 91 -15.17 -15.29 10.88
CA ASP A 91 -14.23 -14.51 11.70
C ASP A 91 -12.84 -15.17 11.76
N GLU A 92 -12.78 -16.48 11.50
CA GLU A 92 -11.53 -17.26 11.48
C GLU A 92 -10.55 -16.76 10.40
N GLU A 93 -11.05 -16.38 9.23
CA GLU A 93 -10.22 -15.86 8.15
C GLU A 93 -9.63 -14.49 8.50
N LEU A 94 -10.43 -13.65 9.17
CA LEU A 94 -9.97 -12.36 9.65
C LEU A 94 -8.88 -12.53 10.72
N GLU A 95 -9.04 -13.48 11.64
CA GLU A 95 -7.98 -13.85 12.60
C GLU A 95 -6.72 -14.33 11.89
N LYS A 96 -6.86 -15.15 10.84
CA LYS A 96 -5.73 -15.62 10.04
C LYS A 96 -4.95 -14.46 9.40
N VAL A 97 -5.67 -13.46 8.90
CA VAL A 97 -5.11 -12.23 8.33
C VAL A 97 -4.39 -11.41 9.39
N VAL A 98 -5.04 -11.14 10.52
CA VAL A 98 -4.46 -10.36 11.63
C VAL A 98 -3.16 -11.00 12.12
N ASN A 99 -3.17 -12.33 12.33
CA ASN A 99 -1.99 -13.09 12.71
C ASN A 99 -0.88 -13.03 11.65
N ALA A 100 -1.23 -13.10 10.36
CA ALA A 100 -0.26 -12.96 9.29
C ALA A 100 0.38 -11.56 9.27
N ILE A 101 -0.40 -10.51 9.52
CA ILE A 101 0.10 -9.13 9.59
C ILE A 101 0.98 -8.92 10.81
N HIS A 102 0.60 -9.44 11.99
CA HIS A 102 1.47 -9.40 13.17
C HIS A 102 2.79 -10.12 12.95
N LYS A 103 2.77 -11.26 12.23
CA LYS A 103 3.98 -12.00 11.89
C LYS A 103 4.90 -11.21 10.96
N THR A 104 4.35 -10.51 9.97
CA THR A 104 5.16 -9.80 8.97
C THR A 104 5.56 -8.38 9.39
N GLY A 105 4.72 -7.73 10.19
CA GLY A 105 4.86 -6.34 10.63
C GLY A 105 4.43 -5.30 9.58
N ALA A 106 4.10 -5.73 8.36
CA ALA A 106 3.67 -4.85 7.29
C ALA A 106 2.73 -5.58 6.31
N ALA A 107 1.75 -4.84 5.79
CA ALA A 107 0.78 -5.38 4.84
C ALA A 107 0.45 -4.43 3.71
N LEU A 108 0.23 -4.99 2.52
CA LEU A 108 -0.34 -4.30 1.36
C LEU A 108 -1.74 -4.84 1.11
N LYS A 109 -2.73 -3.96 1.08
CA LYS A 109 -4.14 -4.33 1.03
C LYS A 109 -4.87 -3.67 -0.13
N GLY A 110 -5.62 -4.48 -0.89
CA GLY A 110 -6.64 -4.04 -1.84
C GLY A 110 -7.94 -3.61 -1.18
N ASN A 111 -8.91 -3.19 -1.99
CA ASN A 111 -10.21 -2.82 -1.46
C ASN A 111 -10.95 -4.07 -0.96
N ILE A 112 -11.65 -3.98 0.17
CA ILE A 112 -12.58 -5.03 0.61
C ILE A 112 -13.95 -4.39 0.59
N GLU A 113 -14.86 -4.93 -0.21
CA GLU A 113 -16.18 -4.35 -0.39
C GLU A 113 -16.99 -4.46 0.90
N THR A 114 -17.64 -3.36 1.28
CA THR A 114 -18.52 -3.32 2.44
C THR A 114 -19.93 -3.04 1.98
N LYS A 115 -20.87 -3.94 2.28
CA LYS A 115 -22.28 -3.73 1.98
C LYS A 115 -22.84 -2.77 3.02
N PHE A 116 -23.22 -1.57 2.60
CA PHE A 116 -23.80 -0.55 3.48
C PHE A 116 -25.31 -0.73 3.70
N ASP A 117 -25.94 -1.61 2.93
CA ASP A 117 -27.41 -1.76 2.90
C ASP A 117 -27.98 -2.49 4.13
N ASN A 118 -27.12 -3.09 4.96
CA ASN A 118 -27.55 -3.78 6.18
C ASN A 118 -26.91 -3.11 7.42
N PRO A 119 -27.72 -2.56 8.35
CA PRO A 119 -27.20 -1.94 9.57
C PRO A 119 -26.45 -2.91 10.49
N ASP A 120 -26.70 -4.22 10.39
CA ASP A 120 -25.98 -5.25 11.16
C ASP A 120 -24.65 -5.69 10.50
N PHE A 121 -24.31 -5.13 9.33
CA PHE A 121 -23.11 -5.51 8.61
C PHE A 121 -21.86 -4.90 9.24
N LYS A 122 -21.05 -5.75 9.88
CA LYS A 122 -19.73 -5.35 10.39
C LYS A 122 -18.74 -5.18 9.24
N SER A 123 -18.23 -3.96 9.10
CA SER A 123 -17.19 -3.64 8.12
C SER A 123 -15.85 -4.31 8.48
N ARG A 124 -15.41 -5.25 7.64
CA ARG A 124 -14.09 -5.90 7.75
C ARG A 124 -12.94 -4.90 7.74
N ASN A 125 -13.07 -3.80 7.01
CA ASN A 125 -12.07 -2.72 6.99
C ASN A 125 -11.94 -2.03 8.35
N MET A 126 -13.08 -1.79 9.02
CA MET A 126 -13.07 -1.18 10.36
C MET A 126 -12.54 -2.15 11.41
N GLU A 127 -12.90 -3.42 11.27
CA GLU A 127 -12.43 -4.46 12.18
C GLU A 127 -10.93 -4.69 12.10
N LEU A 128 -10.35 -4.72 10.89
CA LEU A 128 -8.90 -4.77 10.71
C LEU A 128 -8.19 -3.61 11.40
N ARG A 129 -8.71 -2.38 11.26
CA ARG A 129 -8.12 -1.19 11.91
C ARG A 129 -8.16 -1.27 13.43
N ARG A 130 -9.28 -1.78 13.98
CA ARG A 130 -9.44 -1.96 15.43
C ARG A 130 -8.54 -3.07 15.97
N ARG A 131 -8.53 -4.25 15.33
CA ARG A 131 -7.74 -5.41 15.78
C ARG A 131 -6.23 -5.17 15.67
N LEU A 132 -5.79 -4.40 14.67
CA LEU A 132 -4.39 -4.05 14.46
C LEU A 132 -3.97 -2.73 15.15
N ASP A 133 -4.86 -2.09 15.90
CA ASP A 133 -4.65 -0.80 16.56
C ASP A 133 -4.06 0.28 15.63
N LEU A 134 -4.60 0.37 14.41
CA LEU A 134 -4.16 1.33 13.40
C LEU A 134 -4.71 2.73 13.71
N TYR A 135 -4.04 3.43 14.63
CA TYR A 135 -4.44 4.74 15.15
C TYR A 135 -4.48 5.86 14.11
N ALA A 136 -3.50 5.93 13.21
CA ALA A 136 -3.34 7.04 12.28
C ALA A 136 -3.52 6.62 10.82
N ASN A 137 -4.37 7.34 10.10
CA ASN A 137 -4.45 7.30 8.64
C ASN A 137 -3.72 8.51 8.05
N VAL A 138 -2.75 8.26 7.18
CA VAL A 138 -1.96 9.29 6.51
C VAL A 138 -2.31 9.29 5.02
N LEU A 139 -2.79 10.41 4.52
CA LEU A 139 -3.12 10.61 3.11
C LEU A 139 -2.21 11.68 2.52
N HIS A 140 -1.49 11.33 1.45
CA HIS A 140 -0.66 12.26 0.69
C HIS A 140 -1.36 12.64 -0.61
N CYS A 141 -1.73 13.90 -0.74
CA CYS A 141 -2.38 14.47 -1.92
C CYS A 141 -1.39 15.36 -2.65
N VAL A 142 -0.91 14.90 -3.81
CA VAL A 142 0.03 15.64 -4.65
C VAL A 142 -0.53 15.85 -6.05
N SER A 143 -0.33 17.04 -6.60
CA SER A 143 -0.61 17.32 -8.01
C SER A 143 0.38 16.59 -8.92
N VAL A 144 -0.11 15.72 -9.80
CA VAL A 144 0.70 15.07 -10.83
C VAL A 144 0.82 16.03 -12.03
N PRO A 145 2.03 16.47 -12.43
CA PRO A 145 2.21 17.51 -13.45
C PRO A 145 1.58 17.21 -14.81
N THR A 146 1.43 15.92 -15.15
CA THR A 146 0.87 15.46 -16.42
C THR A 146 -0.65 15.39 -16.44
N ILE A 147 -1.31 15.52 -15.28
CA ILE A 147 -2.77 15.40 -15.14
C ILE A 147 -3.36 16.81 -14.97
N HIS A 148 -4.27 17.20 -15.86
CA HIS A 148 -4.92 18.50 -15.79
C HIS A 148 -5.99 18.51 -14.69
N SER A 149 -5.75 19.24 -13.61
CA SER A 149 -6.71 19.48 -12.52
C SER A 149 -6.99 20.98 -12.34
N ARG A 150 -8.13 21.30 -11.72
CA ARG A 150 -8.52 22.69 -11.39
C ARG A 150 -7.48 23.40 -10.53
N HIS A 151 -6.97 22.71 -9.51
CA HIS A 151 -5.93 23.20 -8.61
C HIS A 151 -4.60 22.56 -8.99
N LYS A 152 -3.53 23.37 -9.01
CA LYS A 152 -2.17 22.97 -9.39
C LYS A 152 -1.23 23.15 -8.20
N ASP A 153 -0.06 22.51 -8.27
CA ASP A 153 1.02 22.63 -7.30
C ASP A 153 0.58 22.31 -5.86
N LEU A 154 -0.28 21.30 -5.70
CA LEU A 154 -0.67 20.78 -4.39
C LEU A 154 0.37 19.79 -3.88
N ASP A 155 0.77 19.98 -2.63
CA ASP A 155 1.51 19.01 -1.81
C ASP A 155 0.96 19.09 -0.39
N LEU A 156 -0.01 18.22 -0.08
CA LEU A 156 -0.71 18.20 1.21
C LEU A 156 -0.61 16.81 1.83
N VAL A 157 -0.25 16.76 3.11
CA VAL A 157 -0.37 15.56 3.94
C VAL A 157 -1.49 15.76 4.96
N LEU A 158 -2.52 14.92 4.86
CA LEU A 158 -3.61 14.85 5.82
C LEU A 158 -3.37 13.68 6.78
N ILE A 159 -3.33 13.97 8.08
CA ILE A 159 -3.26 12.96 9.13
C ILE A 159 -4.61 12.96 9.84
N ARG A 160 -5.27 11.81 9.84
CA ARG A 160 -6.56 11.61 10.50
C ARG A 160 -6.44 10.49 11.52
N GLU A 161 -6.98 10.73 12.70
CA GLU A 161 -7.20 9.72 13.72
C GLU A 161 -8.25 8.69 13.21
N ASN A 162 -8.02 7.41 13.50
CA ASN A 162 -8.76 6.29 12.90
C ASN A 162 -9.35 5.32 13.95
N THR A 163 -9.16 5.57 15.24
CA THR A 163 -9.63 4.73 16.35
C THR A 163 -10.91 5.27 17.02
N GLU A 164 -11.10 6.58 17.14
CA GLU A 164 -12.14 7.22 17.97
C GLU A 164 -12.79 8.44 17.27
N GLY A 165 -14.09 8.33 16.93
CA GLY A 165 -14.89 9.42 16.35
C GLY A 165 -15.84 8.95 15.24
N ASN A 166 -17.16 9.13 15.45
CA ASN A 166 -18.28 8.69 14.60
C ASN A 166 -18.23 7.22 14.11
N ILE A 167 -17.53 6.35 14.84
CA ILE A 167 -17.48 4.89 14.67
C ILE A 167 -17.85 4.18 16.00
N VAL A 168 -18.04 4.96 17.07
CA VAL A 168 -18.85 4.57 18.22
C VAL A 168 -20.27 5.03 17.92
N ASP A 169 -21.03 4.20 17.19
CA ASP A 169 -22.48 4.28 17.34
C ASP A 169 -22.75 3.98 18.81
N LEU A 170 -22.88 5.05 19.58
CA LEU A 170 -23.70 5.04 20.78
C LEU A 170 -25.10 4.67 20.29
N ASN A 171 -25.37 3.37 20.21
CA ASN A 171 -26.72 2.84 20.30
C ASN A 171 -27.26 3.32 21.65
N MET A 172 -27.77 4.54 21.64
CA MET A 172 -28.56 5.11 22.70
C MET A 172 -29.88 4.36 22.64
N ASN A 173 -29.91 3.20 23.30
CA ASN A 173 -31.15 2.53 23.66
C ASN A 173 -31.93 3.53 24.54
N ARG A 174 -32.92 4.20 23.94
CA ARG A 174 -34.06 4.82 24.60
C ARG A 174 -35.33 4.23 24.02
#